data_AF-A0A1G5QI28-F1
#
_entry.id   AF-A0A1G5QI28-F1
#
_cell.length_a   1.000
_cell.length_b   1.000
_cell.length_c   1.000
_cell.angle_alpha   90.00
_cell.angle_beta   90.00
_cell.angle_gamma   90.00
#
_symmetry.space_group_name_H-M   'P 1'
#
loop_
_entity.id
_entity.type
_entity.pdbx_description
1 polymer ?
#
loop_
_entity_poly.entity_id
_entity_poly.type
_entity_poly.pdbx_seq_one_letter_code
_entity_poly.pdbx_strand_id
1 'polypeptide(L)'
;MDELEALQTIGRLIKEERLAQGLSQVQLAKQAGTAIKTVRTLESGTRRTQEINQRKLEHALGWRAGSVSEVLKGKSTFAPEMITPDDMRSGDEPRQGPPRIAVPAAPIARASHLSDEELLAELTYRMMHRNRG
;
A
#
# COMPACT_ATOMS: atom_id res chain seq x y z
N MET A 1 16.52 -2.49 5.67
CA MET A 1 15.82 -3.59 4.98
C MET A 1 16.86 -4.51 4.44
N ASP A 2 16.81 -5.79 4.82
CA ASP A 2 17.67 -6.82 4.22
C ASP A 2 17.20 -7.14 2.79
N GLU A 3 18.11 -7.59 1.91
CA GLU A 3 17.75 -7.89 0.51
C GLU A 3 16.69 -9.00 0.43
N LEU A 4 16.74 -9.98 1.33
CA LEU A 4 15.75 -11.04 1.41
C LEU A 4 14.36 -10.50 1.80
N GLU A 5 14.28 -9.61 2.78
CA GLU A 5 13.02 -8.95 3.17
C GLU A 5 12.44 -8.10 2.03
N ALA A 6 13.30 -7.40 1.29
CA ALA A 6 12.91 -6.64 0.11
C ALA A 6 12.29 -7.54 -0.96
N LEU A 7 12.94 -8.66 -1.26
CA LEU A 7 12.46 -9.64 -2.24
C LEU A 7 11.13 -10.27 -1.81
N GLN A 8 10.98 -10.62 -0.54
CA GLN A 8 9.72 -11.14 0.02
C GLN A 8 8.60 -10.11 -0.07
N THR A 9 8.90 -8.85 0.23
CA THR A 9 7.96 -7.73 0.12
C THR A 9 7.48 -7.56 -1.31
N ILE A 10 8.41 -7.53 -2.27
CA ILE A 10 8.09 -7.44 -3.70
C ILE A 10 7.23 -8.64 -4.14
N GLY A 11 7.58 -9.86 -3.71
CA GLY A 11 6.82 -11.06 -4.06
C GLY A 11 5.38 -11.03 -3.55
N ARG A 12 5.19 -10.57 -2.30
CA ARG A 12 3.87 -10.33 -1.70
C ARG A 12 3.08 -9.31 -2.52
N LEU A 13 3.66 -8.15 -2.81
CA LEU A 13 3.02 -7.06 -3.55
C LEU A 13 2.59 -7.49 -4.96
N ILE A 14 3.44 -8.22 -5.68
CA ILE A 14 3.12 -8.75 -7.02
C ILE A 14 1.92 -9.68 -6.93
N LYS A 15 1.89 -10.56 -5.92
CA LYS A 15 0.79 -11.50 -5.71
C LYS A 15 -0.52 -10.78 -5.36
N GLU A 16 -0.47 -9.80 -4.47
CA GLU A 16 -1.63 -8.99 -4.08
C GLU A 16 -2.22 -8.26 -5.28
N GLU A 17 -1.39 -7.54 -6.04
CA GLU A 17 -1.84 -6.79 -7.23
C GLU A 17 -2.40 -7.73 -8.31
N ARG A 18 -1.73 -8.87 -8.55
CA ARG A 18 -2.21 -9.87 -9.51
C ARG A 18 -3.60 -10.39 -9.13
N LEU A 19 -3.82 -10.69 -7.86
CA LEU A 19 -5.12 -11.16 -7.37
C LEU A 19 -6.18 -10.07 -7.43
N ALA A 20 -5.83 -8.81 -7.11
CA ALA A 20 -6.73 -7.67 -7.22
C ALA A 20 -7.22 -7.45 -8.66
N GLN A 21 -6.36 -7.71 -9.66
CA GLN A 21 -6.71 -7.65 -11.08
C GLN A 21 -7.41 -8.93 -11.60
N GLY A 22 -7.64 -9.94 -10.74
CA GLY A 22 -8.27 -11.21 -11.14
C GLY A 22 -7.40 -12.08 -12.07
N LEU A 23 -6.08 -11.85 -12.09
CA LEU A 23 -5.16 -12.53 -12.99
C LEU A 23 -4.60 -13.83 -12.37
N SER A 24 -4.47 -14.88 -13.18
CA SER A 24 -3.62 -16.03 -12.86
C SER A 24 -2.15 -15.72 -13.14
N GLN A 25 -1.23 -16.52 -12.57
CA GLN A 25 0.22 -16.40 -12.86
C GLN A 25 0.52 -16.54 -14.36
N VAL A 26 -0.24 -17.40 -15.06
CA VAL A 26 -0.12 -17.60 -16.51
C VAL A 26 -0.55 -16.36 -17.28
N GLN A 27 -1.67 -15.75 -16.89
CA GLN A 27 -2.16 -14.53 -17.52
C GLN A 27 -1.20 -13.35 -17.29
N LEU A 28 -0.69 -13.17 -16.07
CA LEU A 28 0.32 -12.14 -15.79
C LEU A 28 1.59 -12.36 -16.60
N ALA A 29 2.07 -13.60 -16.70
CA ALA A 29 3.25 -13.93 -17.51
C ALA A 29 3.03 -13.59 -19.00
N LYS A 30 1.86 -13.91 -19.54
CA LYS A 30 1.46 -13.58 -20.91
C LYS A 30 1.39 -12.06 -21.12
N GLN A 31 0.76 -11.33 -20.19
CA GLN A 31 0.62 -9.87 -20.24
C GLN A 31 1.97 -9.15 -20.16
N ALA A 32 2.89 -9.66 -19.34
CA ALA A 32 4.25 -9.13 -19.20
C ALA A 32 5.22 -9.57 -20.30
N GLY A 33 4.85 -10.51 -21.17
CA GLY A 33 5.76 -11.09 -22.15
C GLY A 33 6.99 -11.76 -21.49
N THR A 34 6.75 -12.52 -20.41
CA THR A 34 7.76 -13.26 -19.66
C THR A 34 7.36 -14.72 -19.44
N ALA A 35 8.30 -15.55 -18.99
CA ALA A 35 8.01 -16.94 -18.67
C ALA A 35 7.28 -17.08 -17.33
N ILE A 36 6.37 -18.05 -17.22
CA ILE A 36 5.62 -18.32 -15.97
C ILE A 36 6.56 -18.59 -14.79
N LYS A 37 7.70 -19.26 -15.05
CA LYS A 37 8.75 -19.51 -14.04
C LYS A 37 9.32 -18.21 -13.44
N THR A 38 9.35 -17.13 -14.22
CA THR A 38 9.82 -15.81 -13.78
C THR A 38 8.81 -15.19 -12.82
N VAL A 39 7.52 -15.24 -13.15
CA VAL A 39 6.45 -14.76 -12.26
C VAL A 39 6.47 -15.54 -10.94
N ARG A 40 6.54 -16.89 -10.99
CA ARG A 40 6.63 -17.73 -9.80
C ARG A 40 7.85 -17.41 -8.93
N THR A 41 9.00 -17.16 -9.56
CA THR A 41 10.23 -16.77 -8.87
C THR A 41 10.09 -15.42 -8.16
N LEU A 42 9.46 -14.46 -8.83
CA LEU A 42 9.26 -13.12 -8.29
C LEU A 42 8.27 -13.15 -7.13
N GLU A 43 7.13 -13.84 -7.29
CA GLU A 43 6.14 -14.01 -6.23
C GLU A 43 6.69 -14.77 -5.01
N SER A 44 7.66 -15.66 -5.19
CA SER A 44 8.28 -16.35 -4.05
C SER A 44 9.25 -15.48 -3.26
N GLY A 45 9.75 -14.38 -3.82
CA GLY A 45 10.68 -13.48 -3.14
C GLY A 45 12.00 -14.14 -2.71
N THR A 46 12.40 -15.23 -3.36
CA THR A 46 13.56 -16.05 -2.95
C THR A 46 14.85 -15.64 -3.65
N ARG A 47 14.75 -15.01 -4.82
CA ARG A 47 15.91 -14.55 -5.58
C ARG A 47 15.57 -13.34 -6.42
N ARG A 48 16.56 -12.48 -6.62
CA ARG A 48 16.48 -11.36 -7.52
C ARG A 48 16.44 -11.83 -8.98
N THR A 49 15.49 -11.33 -9.75
CA THR A 49 15.48 -11.51 -11.20
C THR A 49 16.20 -10.37 -11.91
N GLN A 50 16.57 -10.59 -13.16
CA GLN A 50 17.12 -9.54 -14.02
C GLN A 50 16.18 -8.32 -14.09
N GLU A 51 16.78 -7.13 -14.12
CA GLU A 51 16.08 -5.84 -14.13
C GLU A 51 15.11 -5.70 -15.31
N ILE A 52 15.44 -6.31 -16.47
CA ILE A 52 14.56 -6.35 -17.64
C ILE A 52 13.24 -7.05 -17.31
N ASN A 53 13.28 -8.15 -16.55
CA ASN A 53 12.08 -8.88 -16.16
C ASN A 53 11.27 -8.14 -15.09
N GLN A 54 11.95 -7.40 -14.21
CA GLN A 54 11.30 -6.53 -13.24
C GLN A 54 10.50 -5.43 -13.95
N ARG A 55 11.13 -4.71 -14.89
CA ARG A 55 10.46 -3.67 -15.71
C ARG A 55 9.26 -4.19 -16.50
N LYS A 56 9.36 -5.38 -17.07
CA LYS A 56 8.24 -6.03 -17.77
C LYS A 56 7.04 -6.27 -16.86
N LEU A 57 7.28 -6.71 -15.61
CA LEU A 57 6.21 -6.88 -14.63
C LEU A 57 5.64 -5.56 -14.14
N GLU A 58 6.50 -4.56 -13.86
CA GLU A 58 6.05 -3.21 -13.49
C GLU A 58 5.06 -2.67 -14.52
N HIS A 59 5.43 -2.72 -15.79
CA HIS A 59 4.55 -2.30 -16.89
C HIS A 59 3.25 -3.13 -16.94
N ALA A 60 3.33 -4.45 -16.79
CA ALA A 60 2.16 -5.32 -16.83
C ALA A 60 1.18 -5.07 -15.69
N LEU A 61 1.68 -4.76 -14.48
CA LEU A 61 0.87 -4.47 -13.30
C LEU A 61 0.40 -3.01 -13.26
N GLY A 62 0.88 -2.17 -14.18
CA GLY A 62 0.61 -0.73 -14.21
C GLY A 62 1.32 0.02 -13.07
N TRP A 63 2.43 -0.53 -12.57
CA TRP A 63 3.30 0.13 -11.60
C TRP A 63 4.25 1.09 -12.29
N ARG A 64 4.78 2.03 -11.51
CA ARG A 64 5.81 2.95 -11.98
C ARG A 64 7.09 2.18 -12.29
N ALA A 65 7.74 2.56 -13.39
CA ALA A 65 9.04 2.03 -13.77
C ALA A 65 10.08 2.29 -12.67
N GLY A 66 10.77 1.24 -12.24
CA GLY A 66 11.79 1.29 -11.20
C GLY A 66 11.28 1.16 -9.76
N SER A 67 9.97 1.04 -9.54
CA SER A 67 9.39 0.84 -8.19
C SER A 67 9.96 -0.40 -7.50
N VAL A 68 10.14 -1.51 -8.23
CA VAL A 68 10.75 -2.74 -7.70
C VAL A 68 12.21 -2.49 -7.31
N SER A 69 12.94 -1.74 -8.12
CA SER A 69 14.34 -1.40 -7.85
C SER A 69 14.50 -0.46 -6.66
N GLU A 70 13.53 0.40 -6.37
CA GLU A 70 13.55 1.27 -5.20
C GLU A 70 13.38 0.49 -3.90
N VAL A 71 12.43 -0.45 -3.87
CA VAL A 71 12.27 -1.35 -2.73
C VAL A 71 13.54 -2.18 -2.52
N LEU A 72 14.13 -2.75 -3.59
CA LEU A 72 15.39 -3.50 -3.51
C LEU A 72 16.58 -2.66 -3.01
N LYS A 73 16.62 -1.36 -3.33
CA LYS A 73 17.68 -0.46 -2.89
C LYS A 73 17.43 0.12 -1.50
N GLY A 74 16.34 -0.27 -0.84
CA GLY A 74 15.94 0.29 0.45
C GLY A 74 15.60 1.78 0.40
N LYS A 75 15.19 2.28 -0.77
CA LYS A 75 14.81 3.69 -0.96
C LYS A 75 13.35 3.98 -0.60
N SER A 76 12.57 2.95 -0.28
CA SER A 76 11.21 3.11 0.22
C SER A 76 11.23 3.83 1.57
N THR A 77 10.43 4.90 1.68
CA THR A 77 10.18 5.64 2.93
C THR A 77 9.44 4.78 3.97
N PHE A 78 8.74 3.73 3.53
CA PHE A 78 7.91 2.86 4.38
C PHE A 78 8.63 1.56 4.77
N ALA A 79 8.28 1.05 5.95
CA ALA A 79 8.68 -0.29 6.39
C ALA A 79 8.14 -1.38 5.44
N PRO A 80 8.85 -2.51 5.26
CA PRO A 80 8.51 -3.59 4.31
C PRO A 80 7.04 -4.04 4.34
N GLU A 81 6.49 -4.19 5.53
CA GLU A 81 5.13 -4.62 5.81
C GLU A 81 4.07 -3.55 5.50
N MET A 82 4.46 -2.27 5.46
CA MET A 82 3.57 -1.14 5.19
C MET A 82 3.52 -0.72 3.72
N ILE A 83 4.44 -1.24 2.90
CA ILE A 83 4.41 -1.04 1.45
C ILE A 83 3.16 -1.73 0.92
N THR A 84 2.37 -1.01 0.12
CA THR A 84 1.19 -1.54 -0.57
C THR A 84 1.37 -1.47 -2.08
N PRO A 85 0.55 -2.19 -2.86
CA PRO A 85 0.63 -2.10 -4.32
C PRO A 85 0.39 -0.68 -4.87
N ASP A 86 -0.31 0.18 -4.13
CA ASP A 86 -0.52 1.58 -4.52
C ASP A 86 0.78 2.41 -4.45
N ASP A 87 1.69 2.11 -3.51
CA ASP A 87 3.02 2.75 -3.43
C ASP A 87 3.93 2.35 -4.61
N MET A 88 3.64 1.22 -5.24
CA MET A 88 4.37 0.79 -6.42
C MET A 88 3.87 1.53 -7.66
N ARG A 89 2.62 2.02 -7.63
CA ARG A 89 1.97 2.76 -8.73
C ARG A 89 2.25 4.27 -8.64
N SER A 90 2.01 4.83 -7.47
CA SER A 90 2.26 6.24 -7.15
C SER A 90 3.70 6.37 -6.66
N GLY A 91 4.46 7.37 -7.10
CA GLY A 91 5.80 7.62 -6.52
C GLY A 91 5.71 7.99 -5.03
N ASP A 92 6.83 8.45 -4.45
CA ASP A 92 6.92 9.09 -3.12
C ASP A 92 6.10 10.42 -3.05
N GLU A 93 4.93 10.50 -3.68
CA GLU A 93 3.92 11.44 -3.25
C GLU A 93 3.55 11.03 -1.82
N PRO A 94 3.78 11.89 -0.81
CA PRO A 94 3.46 11.57 0.55
C PRO A 94 1.99 11.23 0.59
N ARG A 95 1.67 9.97 0.95
CA ARG A 95 0.31 9.58 1.29
C ARG A 95 -0.21 10.61 2.29
N GLN A 96 -1.09 11.49 1.83
CA GLN A 96 -2.17 11.93 2.69
C GLN A 96 -2.99 10.65 2.87
N GLY A 97 -2.64 9.88 3.90
CA GLY A 97 -3.38 8.68 4.26
C GLY A 97 -4.86 9.02 4.44
N PRO A 98 -5.75 8.01 4.60
CA PRO A 98 -7.10 8.28 5.08
C PRO A 98 -6.99 9.23 6.28
N PRO A 99 -7.88 10.25 6.41
CA PRO A 99 -7.70 11.32 7.38
C PRO A 99 -7.30 10.67 8.69
N ARG A 100 -6.06 10.93 9.12
CA ARG A 100 -5.62 10.50 10.43
C ARG A 100 -6.65 11.15 11.34
N ILE A 101 -7.51 10.33 11.96
CA ILE A 101 -8.15 10.72 13.20
C ILE A 101 -6.94 10.93 14.12
N ALA A 102 -6.45 12.16 14.11
CA ALA A 102 -5.43 12.61 15.02
C ALA A 102 -6.14 12.54 16.35
N VAL A 103 -5.97 11.43 17.08
CA VAL A 103 -6.34 11.37 18.48
C VAL A 103 -5.53 12.51 19.11
N PRO A 104 -6.14 13.64 19.49
CA PRO A 104 -5.36 14.72 20.06
C PRO A 104 -4.91 14.23 21.42
N ALA A 105 -3.59 14.14 21.61
CA ALA A 105 -2.96 13.86 22.91
C ALA A 105 -3.13 15.03 23.92
N ALA A 106 -4.14 15.88 23.71
CA ALA A 106 -4.51 16.96 24.61
C ALA A 106 -6.04 17.03 24.68
N PRO A 107 -6.62 17.27 25.87
CA PRO A 107 -8.06 17.47 26.00
C PRO A 107 -8.51 18.63 25.11
N ILE A 108 -9.46 18.35 24.22
CA ILE A 108 -10.00 19.28 23.22
C ILE A 108 -10.71 20.42 23.95
N ALA A 109 -10.09 21.60 24.00
CA ALA A 109 -10.56 22.71 24.82
C ALA A 109 -11.58 23.64 24.11
N ARG A 110 -11.85 23.49 22.80
CA ARG A 110 -12.79 24.38 22.07
C ARG A 110 -13.55 23.67 20.95
N ALA A 111 -14.84 23.99 20.84
CA ALA A 111 -15.82 23.37 19.93
C ALA A 111 -15.63 23.72 18.44
N SER A 112 -14.77 24.70 18.11
CA SER A 112 -14.54 25.18 16.74
C SER A 112 -13.67 24.26 15.87
N HIS A 113 -13.25 23.10 16.40
CA HIS A 113 -12.39 22.14 15.69
C HIS A 113 -13.12 20.83 15.34
N LEU A 114 -14.44 20.78 15.49
CA LEU A 114 -15.24 19.61 15.14
C LEU A 114 -15.74 19.74 13.70
N SER A 115 -15.69 18.65 12.94
CA SER A 115 -16.44 18.53 11.69
C SER A 115 -17.95 18.51 11.98
N ASP A 116 -18.78 18.84 10.98
CA ASP A 116 -20.24 18.88 11.14
C ASP A 116 -20.81 17.55 11.66
N GLU A 117 -20.21 16.43 11.26
CA GLU A 117 -20.59 15.08 11.71
C GLU A 117 -20.26 14.85 13.19
N GLU A 118 -19.09 15.32 13.65
CA GLU A 118 -18.68 15.21 15.05
C GLU A 118 -19.46 16.17 15.95
N LEU A 119 -19.81 17.36 15.44
CA LEU A 119 -20.69 18.30 16.14
C LEU A 119 -22.08 17.69 16.35
N LEU A 120 -22.63 17.05 15.32
CA LEU A 120 -23.93 16.38 15.39
C LEU A 120 -23.90 15.20 16.36
N ALA A 121 -22.84 14.38 16.34
CA ALA A 121 -22.65 13.26 17.26
C ALA A 121 -22.55 13.72 18.72
N GLU A 122 -21.80 14.79 18.99
CA GLU A 122 -21.65 15.36 20.33
C GLU A 122 -22.96 16.00 20.84
N LEU A 123 -23.71 16.69 19.97
CA LEU A 123 -25.01 17.26 20.30
C LEU A 123 -26.05 16.19 20.64
N THR A 124 -26.10 15.11 19.84
CA THR A 124 -27.00 13.97 20.11
C THR A 124 -26.62 13.24 21.40
N TYR A 125 -25.33 13.02 21.63
CA TYR A 125 -24.83 12.44 22.88
C TYR A 125 -25.27 13.26 24.10
N ARG A 126 -25.09 14.59 24.07
CA ARG A 126 -25.50 15.47 25.18
C ARG A 126 -27.00 15.59 25.36
N MET A 127 -27.79 15.61 24.29
CA MET A 127 -29.26 15.59 24.41
C MET A 127 -29.76 14.28 25.03
N MET A 128 -29.17 13.14 24.66
CA MET A 128 -29.52 11.84 25.24
C MET A 128 -29.10 11.71 26.71
N HIS A 129 -28.01 12.36 27.11
CA HIS A 129 -27.45 12.24 28.47
C HIS A 129 -27.94 13.35 29.44
N ARG A 130 -28.66 14.37 28.94
CA ARG A 130 -29.27 15.42 29.77
C ARG A 130 -30.68 15.06 30.28
N ASN A 131 -31.28 13.96 29.81
CA ASN A 131 -32.61 13.48 30.21
C ASN A 131 -32.59 12.39 31.30
N ARG A 132 -31.52 12.31 32.10
CA ARG A 132 -31.46 11.47 33.33
C ARG A 132 -31.32 12.34 34.59
N GLY A 133 -32.18 13.35 34.70
CA GLY A 133 -32.50 14.04 35.94
C GLY A 133 -33.95 13.77 36.31
#